data_AF-A0A967J9T7-F1
#
_entry.id   AF-A0A967J9T7-F1
#
_cell.length_a   1.000
_cell.length_b   1.000
_cell.length_c   1.000
_cell.angle_alpha   90.00
_cell.angle_beta   90.00
_cell.angle_gamma   90.00
#
_symmetry.space_group_name_H-M   'P 1'
#
loop_
_entity.id
_entity.type
_entity.pdbx_description
1 polymer ?
#
loop_
_entity_poly.entity_id
_entity_poly.type
_entity_poly.pdbx_seq_one_letter_code
_entity_poly.pdbx_strand_id
1 'polypeptide(L)'
;MTGYEYGNARVRAMRSRLLTARQLEDLYDTGSLDRMLGRLGDTAFAPDVEVAVSRASGLRRLDTALRQNLSRTLTSMAGFYDGEPGERVRLLLDRRIREDLRTLVRLPDTPGGADVEALLVPIGPLDAGALSELVALPDVRSRVERAVAWDLPSPRAARRLRQALPGYERTGDPALLEAAVDA
;
A
#
# COMPACT_ATOMS: atom_id res chain seq x y z
N MET A 1 27.09 14.46 -1.03
CA MET A 1 26.93 13.68 -2.26
C MET A 1 25.44 13.61 -2.54
N THR A 2 25.03 14.10 -3.70
CA THR A 2 23.65 14.52 -4.04
C THR A 2 22.68 13.34 -3.97
N GLY A 3 21.71 13.36 -3.03
CA GLY A 3 20.77 12.25 -2.82
C GLY A 3 20.03 11.77 -4.09
N TYR A 4 19.95 12.62 -5.12
CA TYR A 4 19.43 12.25 -6.43
C TYR A 4 20.31 11.30 -7.25
N GLU A 5 21.64 11.38 -7.21
CA GLU A 5 22.50 10.55 -8.08
C GLU A 5 22.39 9.08 -7.70
N TYR A 6 22.59 8.79 -6.40
CA TYR A 6 22.46 7.44 -5.87
C TYR A 6 21.02 6.91 -6.03
N GLY A 7 20.02 7.68 -5.60
CA GLY A 7 18.63 7.27 -5.69
C GLY A 7 18.19 7.01 -7.13
N ASN A 8 18.53 7.89 -8.07
CA ASN A 8 18.16 7.70 -9.47
C ASN A 8 18.89 6.51 -10.10
N ALA A 9 20.15 6.25 -9.75
CA ALA A 9 20.85 5.06 -10.21
C ALA A 9 20.16 3.78 -9.73
N ARG A 10 19.76 3.72 -8.45
CA ARG A 10 19.00 2.60 -7.88
C ARG A 10 17.63 2.43 -8.52
N VAL A 11 16.87 3.51 -8.71
CA VAL A 11 15.56 3.47 -9.38
C VAL A 11 15.69 2.98 -10.82
N ARG A 12 16.72 3.41 -11.57
CA ARG A 12 16.98 2.89 -12.92
C ARG A 12 17.28 1.39 -12.91
N ALA A 13 18.07 0.92 -11.95
CA ALA A 13 18.36 -0.51 -11.78
C ALA A 13 17.11 -1.32 -11.37
N MET A 14 16.18 -0.74 -10.62
CA MET A 14 14.88 -1.37 -10.34
C MET A 14 14.01 -1.43 -11.58
N ARG A 15 13.94 -0.32 -12.34
CA ARG A 15 13.18 -0.25 -13.59
C ARG A 15 13.64 -1.28 -14.62
N SER A 16 14.94 -1.56 -14.72
CA SER A 16 15.46 -2.56 -15.66
C SER A 16 15.07 -4.01 -15.33
N ARG A 17 14.47 -4.24 -14.15
CA ARG A 17 14.01 -5.56 -13.68
C ARG A 17 12.50 -5.76 -13.84
N LEU A 18 11.78 -4.75 -14.34
CA LEU A 18 10.35 -4.89 -14.65
C LEU A 18 10.15 -5.97 -15.72
N LEU A 19 9.00 -6.64 -15.67
CA LEU A 19 8.62 -7.63 -16.66
C LEU A 19 8.58 -6.98 -18.05
N THR A 20 9.27 -7.61 -19.00
CA THR A 20 9.21 -7.25 -20.41
C THR A 20 7.87 -7.69 -21.01
N ALA A 21 7.47 -7.12 -22.14
CA ALA A 21 6.26 -7.53 -22.86
C ALA A 21 6.24 -9.04 -23.13
N ARG A 22 7.36 -9.59 -23.59
CA ARG A 22 7.53 -11.04 -23.79
C ARG A 22 7.29 -11.83 -22.51
N GLN A 23 7.85 -11.40 -21.37
CA GLN A 23 7.63 -12.07 -20.09
C GLN A 23 6.15 -12.03 -19.65
N LEU A 24 5.42 -10.96 -19.97
CA LEU A 24 3.98 -10.87 -19.68
C LEU A 24 3.16 -11.82 -20.56
N GLU A 25 3.45 -11.89 -21.87
CA GLU A 25 2.84 -12.87 -22.80
C GLU A 25 3.11 -14.30 -22.30
N ASP A 26 4.37 -14.56 -21.96
CA ASP A 26 4.83 -15.81 -21.37
C ASP A 26 4.06 -16.21 -20.10
N LEU A 27 3.72 -15.27 -19.23
CA LEU A 27 2.92 -15.52 -18.04
C LEU A 27 1.46 -15.86 -18.40
N TYR A 28 0.89 -15.15 -19.37
CA TYR A 28 -0.46 -15.37 -19.86
C TYR A 28 -0.64 -16.77 -20.46
N ASP A 29 0.35 -17.23 -21.23
CA ASP A 29 0.31 -18.52 -21.93
C ASP A 29 0.51 -19.76 -21.03
N THR A 30 0.76 -19.58 -19.74
CA THR A 30 1.01 -20.70 -18.81
C THR A 30 -0.20 -21.62 -18.60
N GLY A 31 -1.42 -21.09 -18.74
CA GLY A 31 -2.67 -21.83 -18.60
C GLY A 31 -2.98 -22.38 -17.19
N SER A 32 -2.16 -22.04 -16.18
CA SER A 32 -2.36 -22.44 -14.79
C SER A 32 -1.67 -21.46 -13.85
N LEU A 33 -2.32 -21.18 -12.71
CA LEU A 33 -1.79 -20.31 -11.68
C LEU A 33 -0.46 -20.80 -11.11
N ASP A 34 -0.29 -22.10 -10.87
CA ASP A 34 0.96 -22.62 -10.30
C ASP A 34 2.13 -22.48 -11.28
N ARG A 35 1.86 -22.65 -12.59
CA ARG A 35 2.86 -22.41 -13.64
C ARG A 35 3.18 -20.93 -13.78
N MET A 36 2.16 -20.06 -13.70
CA MET A 36 2.35 -18.61 -13.72
C MET A 36 3.21 -18.16 -12.54
N LEU A 37 2.94 -18.66 -11.32
CA LEU A 37 3.76 -18.37 -10.13
C LEU A 37 5.17 -18.92 -10.28
N GLY A 38 5.36 -20.11 -10.84
CA GLY A 38 6.68 -20.65 -11.17
C GLY A 38 7.47 -19.72 -12.09
N ARG A 39 6.87 -19.30 -13.22
CA ARG A 39 7.52 -18.37 -14.16
C ARG A 39 7.78 -16.99 -13.55
N LEU A 40 6.88 -16.50 -12.70
CA LEU A 40 7.08 -15.26 -11.96
C LEU A 40 8.24 -15.40 -10.96
N GLY A 41 8.39 -16.58 -10.37
CA GLY A 41 9.50 -16.98 -9.50
C GLY A 41 10.87 -16.96 -10.20
N ASP A 42 10.91 -17.10 -11.53
CA ASP A 42 12.14 -16.99 -12.32
C ASP A 42 12.56 -15.53 -12.61
N THR A 43 11.87 -14.55 -12.03
CA THR A 43 12.09 -13.11 -12.28
C THR A 43 12.50 -12.37 -10.99
N ALA A 44 12.55 -11.03 -11.03
CA ALA A 44 12.81 -10.21 -9.85
C ALA A 44 11.72 -10.30 -8.75
N PHE A 45 10.63 -11.01 -9.01
CA PHE A 45 9.54 -11.30 -8.07
C PHE A 45 9.79 -12.56 -7.23
N ALA A 46 10.84 -13.34 -7.52
CA ALA A 46 11.20 -14.57 -6.80
C ALA A 46 10.99 -14.52 -5.27
N PRO A 47 11.58 -13.56 -4.52
CA PRO A 47 11.47 -13.55 -3.06
C PRO A 47 10.02 -13.34 -2.58
N ASP A 48 9.22 -12.60 -3.33
CA ASP A 48 7.83 -12.32 -2.95
C ASP A 48 6.92 -13.50 -3.30
N VAL A 49 7.22 -14.23 -4.39
CA VAL A 49 6.51 -15.47 -4.76
C VAL A 49 6.76 -16.57 -3.73
N GLU A 50 8.01 -16.77 -3.29
CA GLU A 50 8.37 -17.76 -2.28
C GLU A 50 7.58 -17.57 -0.98
N VAL A 51 7.50 -16.32 -0.52
CA VAL A 51 6.73 -15.98 0.68
C VAL A 51 5.23 -16.17 0.43
N ALA A 52 4.70 -15.75 -0.71
CA ALA A 52 3.27 -15.86 -0.99
C ALA A 52 2.78 -17.30 -1.12
N VAL A 53 3.58 -18.19 -1.72
CA VAL A 53 3.23 -19.62 -1.86
C VAL A 53 3.13 -20.32 -0.51
N SER A 54 3.88 -19.88 0.50
CA SER A 54 3.80 -20.44 1.85
C SER A 54 2.66 -19.87 2.72
N ARG A 55 2.17 -18.66 2.40
CA ARG A 55 1.22 -17.91 3.25
C ARG A 55 -0.20 -17.81 2.73
N ALA A 56 -0.42 -18.09 1.45
CA ALA A 56 -1.71 -17.92 0.80
C ALA A 56 -2.08 -19.15 -0.05
N SER A 57 -3.34 -19.24 -0.44
CA SER A 57 -3.87 -20.31 -1.28
C SER A 57 -4.63 -19.76 -2.49
N GLY A 58 -4.73 -20.57 -3.55
CA GLY A 58 -5.41 -20.16 -4.79
C GLY A 58 -4.86 -18.85 -5.34
N LEU A 59 -5.74 -18.01 -5.91
CA LEU A 59 -5.40 -16.71 -6.49
C LEU A 59 -4.79 -15.71 -5.49
N ARG A 60 -5.02 -15.87 -4.18
CA ARG A 60 -4.42 -14.99 -3.17
C ARG A 60 -2.90 -15.06 -3.14
N ARG A 61 -2.30 -16.16 -3.64
CA ARG A 61 -0.84 -16.28 -3.78
C ARG A 61 -0.29 -15.24 -4.76
N LEU A 62 -0.97 -15.02 -5.89
CA LEU A 62 -0.54 -14.01 -6.86
C LEU A 62 -0.68 -12.61 -6.28
N ASP A 63 -1.85 -12.29 -5.73
CA ASP A 63 -2.10 -10.99 -5.11
C ASP A 63 -1.09 -10.69 -4.00
N THR A 64 -0.85 -11.64 -3.10
CA THR A 64 0.14 -11.52 -2.03
C THR A 64 1.55 -11.27 -2.57
N ALA A 65 1.98 -12.00 -3.61
CA ALA A 65 3.31 -11.81 -4.20
C ALA A 65 3.47 -10.41 -4.81
N LEU A 66 2.46 -9.95 -5.57
CA LEU A 66 2.49 -8.64 -6.21
C LEU A 66 2.46 -7.50 -5.17
N ARG A 67 1.64 -7.64 -4.13
CA ARG A 67 1.51 -6.66 -3.04
C ARG A 67 2.79 -6.55 -2.21
N GLN A 68 3.42 -7.69 -1.89
CA GLN A 68 4.70 -7.72 -1.19
C GLN A 68 5.80 -7.09 -2.05
N ASN A 69 5.85 -7.41 -3.34
CA ASN A 69 6.80 -6.80 -4.27
C ASN A 69 6.63 -5.27 -4.33
N LEU A 70 5.39 -4.80 -4.43
CA LEU A 70 5.08 -3.37 -4.49
C LEU A 70 5.48 -2.67 -3.18
N SER A 71 5.08 -3.20 -2.02
CA SER A 71 5.45 -2.69 -0.70
C SER A 71 6.97 -2.59 -0.53
N ARG A 72 7.69 -3.68 -0.85
CA ARG A 72 9.16 -3.75 -0.78
C ARG A 72 9.82 -2.74 -1.74
N THR A 73 9.30 -2.60 -2.95
CA THR A 73 9.78 -1.68 -3.97
C THR A 73 9.62 -0.23 -3.51
N LEU A 74 8.42 0.17 -3.10
CA LEU A 74 8.14 1.54 -2.65
C LEU A 74 8.92 1.91 -1.39
N THR A 75 9.04 0.96 -0.44
CA THR A 75 9.85 1.15 0.77
C THR A 75 11.33 1.33 0.45
N SER A 76 11.87 0.53 -0.47
CA SER A 76 13.25 0.69 -0.95
C SER A 76 13.47 2.04 -1.62
N MET A 77 12.53 2.45 -2.49
CA MET A 77 12.58 3.75 -3.16
C MET A 77 12.59 4.90 -2.16
N ALA A 78 11.74 4.85 -1.13
CA ALA A 78 11.73 5.85 -0.06
C ALA A 78 13.08 5.94 0.67
N GLY A 79 13.74 4.80 0.88
CA GLY A 79 15.02 4.71 1.59
C GLY A 79 16.26 5.11 0.79
N PHE A 80 16.15 5.42 -0.51
CA PHE A 80 17.31 5.86 -1.30
C PHE A 80 17.59 7.36 -1.24
N TYR A 81 16.65 8.15 -0.72
CA TYR A 81 16.67 9.60 -0.78
C TYR A 81 16.57 10.19 0.62
N ASP A 82 17.47 11.14 0.93
CA ASP A 82 17.49 11.89 2.19
C ASP A 82 17.36 13.39 1.93
N GLY A 83 17.01 14.15 2.97
CA GLY A 83 16.81 15.60 2.89
C GLY A 83 15.69 15.98 1.92
N GLU A 84 15.88 17.08 1.19
CA GLU A 84 14.89 17.60 0.22
C GLU A 84 14.46 16.57 -0.86
N PRO A 85 15.37 15.78 -1.49
CA PRO A 85 14.96 14.67 -2.35
C PRO A 85 14.01 13.68 -1.67
N GLY A 86 14.30 13.31 -0.42
CA GLY A 86 13.49 12.37 0.36
C GLY A 86 12.11 12.94 0.67
N GLU A 87 12.02 14.22 1.02
CA GLU A 87 10.74 14.92 1.21
C GLU A 87 9.88 14.90 -0.05
N ARG A 88 10.46 15.16 -1.22
CA ARG A 88 9.73 15.11 -2.50
C ARG A 88 9.26 13.69 -2.84
N VAL A 89 10.06 12.67 -2.57
CA VAL A 89 9.65 11.27 -2.79
C VAL A 89 8.53 10.88 -1.84
N ARG A 90 8.58 11.29 -0.56
CA ARG A 90 7.48 11.07 0.38
C ARG A 90 6.17 11.67 -0.12
N LEU A 91 6.19 12.89 -0.66
CA LEU A 91 4.99 13.49 -1.27
C LEU A 91 4.40 12.67 -2.42
N LEU A 92 5.22 11.94 -3.18
CA LEU A 92 4.73 11.03 -4.22
C LEU A 92 4.10 9.77 -3.61
N LEU A 93 4.70 9.24 -2.54
CA LEU A 93 4.22 8.04 -1.83
C LEU A 93 2.96 8.32 -1.00
N ASP A 94 2.73 9.56 -0.57
CA ASP A 94 1.50 10.00 0.11
C ASP A 94 0.23 9.60 -0.64
N ARG A 95 0.29 9.55 -1.98
CA ARG A 95 -0.84 9.10 -2.80
C ARG A 95 -1.31 7.70 -2.38
N ARG A 96 -0.37 6.78 -2.19
CA ARG A 96 -0.68 5.39 -1.80
C ARG A 96 -1.22 5.34 -0.37
N ILE A 97 -0.61 6.06 0.56
CA ILE A 97 -1.10 6.21 1.94
C ILE A 97 -2.55 6.74 1.95
N ARG A 98 -2.87 7.73 1.11
CA ARG A 98 -4.24 8.26 0.96
C ARG A 98 -5.21 7.23 0.40
N GLU A 99 -4.78 6.44 -0.59
CA GLU A 99 -5.59 5.34 -1.13
C GLU A 99 -5.88 4.26 -0.08
N ASP A 100 -4.90 3.91 0.76
CA ASP A 100 -5.06 3.00 1.89
C ASP A 100 -6.04 3.57 2.94
N LEU A 101 -5.87 4.84 3.32
CA LEU A 101 -6.78 5.48 4.28
C LEU A 101 -8.21 5.62 3.76
N ARG A 102 -8.40 5.94 2.47
CA ARG A 102 -9.74 5.93 1.86
C ARG A 102 -10.38 4.54 1.93
N THR A 103 -9.59 3.50 1.69
CA THR A 103 -10.05 2.12 1.82
C THR A 103 -10.47 1.86 3.27
N LEU A 104 -9.66 2.25 4.25
CA LEU A 104 -9.93 2.08 5.66
C LEU A 104 -11.17 2.84 6.15
N VAL A 105 -11.40 4.10 5.74
CA VAL A 105 -12.59 4.86 6.19
C VAL A 105 -13.89 4.39 5.53
N ARG A 106 -13.81 3.67 4.41
CA ARG A 106 -14.97 3.03 3.76
C ARG A 106 -15.36 1.70 4.38
N LEU A 107 -14.51 1.12 5.22
CA LEU A 107 -14.81 -0.18 5.80
C LEU A 107 -16.04 -0.10 6.70
N PRO A 108 -16.97 -1.05 6.56
CA PRO A 108 -18.16 -1.10 7.41
C PRO A 108 -17.75 -1.32 8.88
N ASP A 109 -18.61 -0.90 9.80
CA ASP A 109 -18.45 -1.05 11.25
C ASP A 109 -18.70 -2.50 11.72
N THR A 110 -18.18 -3.48 10.97
CA THR A 110 -18.38 -4.90 11.23
C THR A 110 -17.03 -5.62 11.28
N PRO A 111 -16.71 -6.29 12.40
CA PRO A 111 -15.52 -7.14 12.47
C PRO A 111 -15.59 -8.28 11.46
N GLY A 112 -14.52 -8.48 10.68
CA GLY A 112 -14.26 -9.75 9.97
C GLY A 112 -14.93 -9.95 8.61
N GLY A 113 -15.37 -8.91 7.90
CA GLY A 113 -16.15 -9.07 6.66
C GLY A 113 -15.37 -9.32 5.35
N ALA A 114 -14.11 -8.89 5.24
CA ALA A 114 -13.34 -9.03 4.00
C ALA A 114 -11.84 -9.14 4.31
N ASP A 115 -11.08 -9.79 3.43
CA ASP A 115 -9.61 -9.74 3.43
C ASP A 115 -9.16 -8.36 2.95
N VAL A 116 -9.48 -7.34 3.75
CA VAL A 116 -9.18 -5.93 3.49
C VAL A 116 -7.69 -5.72 3.40
N GLU A 117 -6.91 -6.49 4.17
CA GLU A 117 -5.44 -6.44 4.13
C GLU A 117 -4.91 -6.71 2.72
N ALA A 118 -5.60 -7.51 1.91
CA ALA A 118 -5.26 -7.71 0.49
C ALA A 118 -5.39 -6.44 -0.36
N LEU A 119 -6.25 -5.49 0.03
CA LEU A 119 -6.42 -4.19 -0.66
C LEU A 119 -5.40 -3.14 -0.22
N LEU A 120 -4.64 -3.41 0.84
CA LEU A 120 -3.76 -2.44 1.48
C LEU A 120 -2.28 -2.71 1.18
N VAL A 121 -1.52 -1.65 0.90
CA VAL A 121 -0.09 -1.75 0.56
C VAL A 121 0.75 -1.14 1.68
N PRO A 122 1.43 -1.96 2.51
CA PRO A 122 2.22 -1.43 3.61
C PRO A 122 3.38 -0.56 3.12
N ILE A 123 3.39 0.72 3.48
CA ILE A 123 4.49 1.65 3.16
C ILE A 123 4.64 2.75 4.21
N GLY A 124 5.89 3.10 4.51
CA GLY A 124 6.21 4.25 5.36
C GLY A 124 5.52 4.16 6.74
N PRO A 125 4.77 5.20 7.17
CA PRO A 125 4.10 5.21 8.47
C PRO A 125 2.85 4.31 8.52
N LEU A 126 2.37 3.82 7.37
CA LEU A 126 1.37 2.75 7.28
C LEU A 126 2.08 1.43 6.96
N ASP A 127 2.95 0.98 7.86
CA ASP A 127 3.56 -0.35 7.75
C ASP A 127 2.54 -1.46 8.03
N ALA A 128 2.98 -2.72 7.98
CA ALA A 128 2.09 -3.87 8.12
C ALA A 128 1.43 -3.92 9.52
N GLY A 129 2.14 -3.48 10.56
CA GLY A 129 1.61 -3.43 11.92
C GLY A 129 0.56 -2.34 12.07
N ALA A 130 0.86 -1.13 11.58
CA ALA A 130 -0.06 0.00 11.61
C ALA A 130 -1.35 -0.29 10.82
N LEU A 131 -1.25 -0.93 9.66
CA LEU A 131 -2.41 -1.33 8.87
C LEU A 131 -3.24 -2.41 9.59
N SER A 132 -2.60 -3.43 10.15
CA SER A 132 -3.30 -4.49 10.89
C SER A 132 -4.03 -3.93 12.11
N GLU A 133 -3.40 -2.99 12.82
CA GLU A 133 -4.01 -2.26 13.94
C GLU A 133 -5.23 -1.46 13.50
N LEU A 134 -5.16 -0.72 12.38
CA LEU A 134 -6.29 0.05 11.85
C LEU A 134 -7.43 -0.85 11.36
N VAL A 135 -7.12 -1.99 10.72
CA VAL A 135 -8.12 -2.96 10.25
C VAL A 135 -8.84 -3.64 11.43
N ALA A 136 -8.14 -3.88 12.54
CA ALA A 136 -8.70 -4.52 13.73
C ALA A 136 -9.68 -3.63 14.52
N LEU A 137 -9.70 -2.31 14.26
CA LEU A 137 -10.58 -1.38 14.96
C LEU A 137 -12.06 -1.58 14.55
N PRO A 138 -12.98 -1.58 15.52
CA PRO A 138 -14.36 -2.03 15.30
C PRO A 138 -15.19 -1.09 14.43
N ASP A 139 -14.85 0.19 14.40
CA ASP A 139 -15.66 1.24 13.76
C ASP A 139 -14.80 2.32 13.08
N VAL A 140 -15.43 3.05 12.14
CA VAL A 140 -14.81 4.15 11.38
C VAL A 140 -14.30 5.25 12.32
N ARG A 141 -15.02 5.54 13.40
CA ARG A 141 -14.63 6.58 14.37
C ARG A 141 -13.26 6.26 14.97
N SER A 142 -13.09 5.06 15.48
CA SER A 142 -11.85 4.56 16.09
C SER A 142 -10.70 4.58 15.08
N ARG A 143 -10.96 4.17 13.83
CA ARG A 143 -9.98 4.24 12.73
C ARG A 143 -9.54 5.67 12.44
N VAL A 144 -10.49 6.61 12.37
CA VAL A 144 -10.20 8.04 12.16
C VAL A 144 -9.42 8.61 13.34
N GLU A 145 -9.85 8.36 14.58
CA GLU A 145 -9.16 8.84 15.78
C GLU A 145 -7.71 8.32 15.85
N ARG A 146 -7.47 7.06 15.47
CA ARG A 146 -6.13 6.48 15.37
C ARG A 146 -5.29 7.13 14.26
N ALA A 147 -5.83 7.26 13.05
CA ALA A 147 -5.15 7.94 11.95
C ALA A 147 -4.78 9.39 12.30
N VAL A 148 -5.67 10.08 13.02
CA VAL A 148 -5.45 11.44 13.53
C VAL A 148 -4.36 11.48 14.60
N ALA A 149 -4.30 10.50 15.50
CA ALA A 149 -3.25 10.40 16.52
C ALA A 149 -1.86 10.16 15.92
N TRP A 150 -1.79 9.54 14.74
CA TRP A 150 -0.57 9.30 13.98
C TRP A 150 -0.27 10.38 12.93
N ASP A 151 -1.04 11.47 12.90
CA ASP A 151 -0.92 12.54 11.90
C ASP A 151 -0.97 12.06 10.44
N LEU A 152 -1.79 11.05 10.15
CA LEU A 152 -1.90 10.44 8.83
C LEU A 152 -2.99 11.07 7.93
N PRO A 153 -2.79 11.07 6.60
CA PRO A 153 -1.51 10.86 5.89
C PRO A 153 -0.53 12.02 6.10
N SER A 154 -1.04 13.16 6.58
CA SER A 154 -0.25 14.34 6.95
C SER A 154 -0.95 15.07 8.10
N PRO A 155 -0.24 15.91 8.86
CA PRO A 155 -0.86 16.70 9.93
C PRO A 155 -2.04 17.56 9.47
N ARG A 156 -2.03 18.01 8.20
CA ARG A 156 -3.12 18.79 7.61
C ARG A 156 -4.37 17.93 7.40
N ALA A 157 -4.21 16.75 6.78
CA ALA A 157 -5.30 15.83 6.55
C ALA A 157 -5.85 15.25 7.87
N ALA A 158 -5.00 14.97 8.86
CA ALA A 158 -5.42 14.60 10.22
C ALA A 158 -6.31 15.67 10.88
N ARG A 159 -5.95 16.97 10.76
CA ARG A 159 -6.84 18.06 11.24
C ARG A 159 -8.18 18.08 10.51
N ARG A 160 -8.19 17.84 9.20
CA ARG A 160 -9.42 17.80 8.40
C ARG A 160 -10.29 16.60 8.75
N LEU A 161 -9.70 15.44 8.97
CA LEU A 161 -10.38 14.23 9.44
C LEU A 161 -11.10 14.48 10.77
N ARG A 162 -10.40 15.08 11.73
CA ARG A 162 -10.98 15.48 13.03
C ARG A 162 -12.18 16.42 12.87
N GLN A 163 -12.13 17.34 11.91
CA GLN A 163 -13.23 18.28 11.62
C GLN A 163 -14.40 17.63 10.88
N ALA A 164 -14.13 16.65 10.02
CA ALA A 164 -15.14 15.95 9.22
C ALA A 164 -15.91 14.88 10.01
N LEU A 165 -15.29 14.32 11.05
CA LEU A 165 -15.86 13.22 11.84
C LEU A 165 -17.28 13.50 12.39
N PRO A 166 -17.59 14.66 13.01
CA PRO A 166 -18.96 14.97 13.45
C PRO A 166 -19.97 15.09 12.30
N GLY A 167 -19.51 15.37 11.08
CA GLY A 167 -20.35 15.35 9.88
C GLY A 167 -20.69 13.93 9.45
N TYR A 168 -19.68 13.06 9.41
CA TYR A 168 -19.85 11.63 9.16
C TYR A 168 -20.80 10.99 10.18
N GLU A 169 -20.61 11.22 11.48
CA GLU A 169 -21.44 10.61 12.54
C GLU A 169 -22.94 10.96 12.43
N ARG A 170 -23.27 12.13 11.87
CA ARG A 170 -24.65 12.55 11.65
C ARG A 170 -25.28 11.99 10.38
N THR A 171 -24.48 11.64 9.38
CA THR A 171 -24.94 11.36 8.00
C THR A 171 -24.66 9.92 7.55
N GLY A 172 -23.67 9.28 8.13
CA GLY A 172 -23.10 8.02 7.65
C GLY A 172 -22.38 8.13 6.30
N ASP A 173 -22.13 9.34 5.78
CA ASP A 173 -21.55 9.52 4.45
C ASP A 173 -20.01 9.47 4.47
N PRO A 174 -19.37 8.39 3.96
CA PRO A 174 -17.92 8.26 3.97
C PRO A 174 -17.21 9.31 3.08
N ALA A 175 -17.92 9.93 2.12
CA ALA A 175 -17.33 10.94 1.23
C ALA A 175 -16.78 12.16 2.00
N LEU A 176 -17.38 12.49 3.16
CA LEU A 176 -16.88 13.54 4.04
C LEU A 176 -15.48 13.24 4.59
N LEU A 177 -15.24 11.98 4.95
CA LEU A 177 -13.93 11.53 5.45
C LEU A 177 -12.92 11.40 4.31
N GLU A 178 -13.35 10.90 3.15
CA GLU A 178 -12.49 10.78 1.97
C GLU A 178 -11.99 12.14 1.48
N ALA A 179 -12.87 13.14 1.40
CA ALA A 179 -12.49 14.50 1.05
C ALA A 179 -11.48 15.09 2.05
N ALA A 180 -11.56 14.71 3.33
CA ALA A 180 -10.60 15.11 4.34
C ALA A 180 -9.25 14.38 4.20
N VAL A 181 -9.24 13.12 3.78
CA VAL A 181 -8.02 12.37 3.46
C VAL A 181 -7.26 12.99 2.28
N ASP A 182 -7.96 13.58 1.30
CA ASP A 182 -7.36 14.18 0.10
C ASP A 182 -6.91 15.64 0.26
N ALA A 183 -7.15 16.25 1.44
CA ALA A 183 -6.85 17.65 1.73
C ALA A 183 -5.36 17.96 1.96
#